data_AF-L7W062-F1
#
_entry.id   AF-L7W062-F1
#
_cell.length_a   1.000
_cell.length_b   1.000
_cell.length_c   1.000
_cell.angle_alpha   90.00
_cell.angle_beta   90.00
_cell.angle_gamma   90.00
#
_symmetry.space_group_name_H-M   'P 1'
#
loop_
_entity.id
_entity.type
_entity.pdbx_description
1 polymer ?
#
loop_
_entity_poly.entity_id
_entity_poly.type
_entity_poly.pdbx_seq_one_letter_code
_entity_poly.pdbx_strand_id
1 'polypeptide(L)'
;MLLWAGTFWFATRHLPVLGAVTAATVTVGFAGTWGPQVVRPVGVDLPAMALAVVAAAAAQEGLWWAAVPAVFVAATVKESAPVWAALWAWHPILLVGLAAPLVRSVLARPALDEVTAKPVLREIHDHPVRTALRARRWRDGWVMAAPWGVGLAALLNPSPQLVVAVVVAHLQLLVATDTVRLLHTAVGPLVAVAAVQVIPPQWWPVAVVAHVFWFRTPEVI
;
A
#
# COMPACT_ATOMS: atom_id res chain seq x y z
N MET A 1 9.78 4.45 -10.71
CA MET A 1 9.29 5.59 -11.51
C MET A 1 7.77 5.68 -11.54
N LEU A 2 7.03 4.64 -11.97
CA LEU A 2 5.55 4.69 -12.03
C LEU A 2 4.86 4.99 -10.69
N LEU A 3 5.34 4.42 -9.57
CA LEU A 3 4.79 4.72 -8.24
C LEU A 3 4.92 6.19 -7.88
N TRP A 4 6.12 6.74 -8.10
CA TRP A 4 6.44 8.13 -7.80
C TRP A 4 5.60 9.06 -8.68
N ALA A 5 5.51 8.78 -9.99
CA ALA A 5 4.72 9.55 -10.95
C ALA A 5 3.21 9.48 -10.66
N GLY A 6 2.69 8.29 -10.35
CA GLY A 6 1.28 8.10 -9.98
C GLY A 6 0.95 8.84 -8.70
N THR A 7 1.78 8.71 -7.67
CA THR A 7 1.56 9.39 -6.38
C THR A 7 1.70 10.89 -6.54
N PHE A 8 2.69 11.36 -7.30
CA PHE A 8 2.86 12.76 -7.65
C PHE A 8 1.59 13.30 -8.32
N TRP A 9 1.10 12.62 -9.35
CA TRP A 9 -0.11 13.05 -10.06
C TRP A 9 -1.33 13.07 -9.13
N PHE A 10 -1.55 12.01 -8.36
CA PHE A 10 -2.61 11.94 -7.35
C PHE A 10 -2.51 13.09 -6.33
N ALA A 11 -1.30 13.43 -5.90
CA ALA A 11 -1.03 14.49 -4.94
C ALA A 11 -1.22 15.90 -5.52
N THR A 12 -0.95 16.12 -6.81
CA THR A 12 -1.10 17.46 -7.45
C THR A 12 -2.52 18.02 -7.39
N ARG A 13 -3.53 17.17 -7.15
CA ARG A 13 -4.91 17.62 -6.98
C ARG A 13 -5.17 18.39 -5.69
N HIS A 14 -4.34 18.14 -4.69
CA HIS A 14 -4.53 18.67 -3.36
C HIS A 14 -3.36 19.54 -2.89
N LEU A 15 -2.24 19.48 -3.59
CA LEU A 15 -0.98 20.06 -3.16
C LEU A 15 -0.33 20.81 -4.33
N PRO A 16 0.41 21.90 -4.06
CA PRO A 16 1.27 22.49 -5.06
C PRO A 16 2.37 21.49 -5.46
N VAL A 17 3.04 21.74 -6.59
CA VAL A 17 4.06 20.82 -7.16
C VAL A 17 5.06 20.32 -6.12
N LEU A 18 5.58 21.21 -5.27
CA LEU A 18 6.53 20.83 -4.23
C LEU A 18 5.91 19.89 -3.17
N GLY A 19 4.64 20.05 -2.82
CA GLY A 19 3.91 19.15 -1.94
C GLY A 19 3.67 17.79 -2.59
N ALA A 20 3.36 17.77 -3.89
CA ALA A 20 3.23 16.53 -4.65
C ALA A 20 4.56 15.75 -4.73
N VAL A 21 5.68 16.44 -4.96
CA VAL A 21 7.04 15.86 -4.89
C VAL A 21 7.31 15.29 -3.49
N THR A 22 6.94 16.03 -2.45
CA THR A 22 7.11 15.61 -1.06
C THR A 22 6.32 14.34 -0.77
N ALA A 23 5.04 14.29 -1.14
CA ALA A 23 4.17 13.13 -0.93
C ALA A 23 4.67 11.90 -1.72
N ALA A 24 5.11 12.08 -2.96
CA ALA A 24 5.69 11.00 -3.76
C ALA A 24 6.98 10.47 -3.14
N THR A 25 7.81 11.36 -2.58
CA THR A 25 9.08 11.00 -1.91
C THR A 25 8.83 10.26 -0.61
N VAL A 26 7.89 10.74 0.22
CA VAL A 26 7.45 10.05 1.45
C VAL A 26 6.87 8.67 1.12
N THR A 27 6.02 8.57 0.10
CA THR A 27 5.45 7.28 -0.32
C THR A 27 6.53 6.26 -0.68
N VAL A 28 7.53 6.71 -1.43
CA VAL A 28 8.69 5.90 -1.79
C VAL A 28 9.56 5.58 -0.56
N GLY A 29 9.58 6.42 0.46
CA GLY A 29 10.34 6.25 1.70
C GLY A 29 9.71 5.32 2.75
N PHE A 30 8.43 4.94 2.61
CA PHE A 30 7.81 4.05 3.60
C PHE A 30 8.53 2.71 3.75
N ALA A 31 8.44 2.16 4.96
CA ALA A 31 8.99 0.85 5.27
C ALA A 31 8.31 -0.25 4.43
N GLY A 32 9.11 -1.05 3.74
CA GLY A 32 8.64 -2.09 2.82
C GLY A 32 8.52 -1.65 1.36
N THR A 33 8.63 -0.35 1.06
CA THR A 33 8.67 0.16 -0.33
C THR A 33 9.98 -0.21 -1.00
N TRP A 34 11.12 -0.04 -0.34
CA TRP A 34 12.41 -0.55 -0.84
C TRP A 34 12.79 -1.94 -0.30
N GLY A 35 11.99 -2.44 0.65
CA GLY A 35 12.16 -3.73 1.32
C GLY A 35 13.48 -3.85 2.12
N PRO A 36 13.53 -4.75 3.12
CA PRO A 36 14.82 -5.32 3.51
C PRO A 36 15.32 -6.24 2.37
N GLN A 37 16.63 -6.37 2.18
CA GLN A 37 17.28 -7.23 1.15
C GLN A 37 17.08 -8.75 1.40
N VAL A 38 15.92 -9.16 1.91
CA VAL A 38 15.66 -10.55 2.32
C VAL A 38 14.99 -11.30 1.19
N VAL A 39 15.51 -12.51 0.99
CA VAL A 39 15.35 -13.48 -0.10
C VAL A 39 13.92 -14.05 -0.27
N ARG A 40 12.87 -13.37 0.18
CA ARG A 40 11.48 -13.83 -0.01
C ARG A 40 10.78 -12.91 -1.02
N PRO A 41 10.75 -13.31 -2.31
CA PRO A 41 10.36 -12.44 -3.40
C PRO A 41 8.83 -12.34 -3.42
N VAL A 42 8.30 -11.26 -2.88
CA VAL A 42 6.93 -10.83 -3.20
C VAL A 42 7.00 -9.37 -3.66
N GLY A 43 7.84 -9.13 -4.67
CA GLY A 43 8.09 -7.81 -5.28
C GLY A 43 6.92 -7.27 -6.11
N VAL A 44 5.73 -7.89 -6.01
CA VAL A 44 4.53 -7.51 -6.76
C VAL A 44 3.82 -6.31 -6.12
N ASP A 45 4.08 -6.04 -4.84
CA ASP A 45 3.39 -4.98 -4.09
C ASP A 45 3.65 -3.58 -4.68
N LEU A 46 4.91 -3.31 -5.02
CA LEU A 46 5.34 -2.04 -5.61
C LEU A 46 4.72 -1.79 -7.00
N PRO A 47 4.86 -2.69 -7.99
CA PRO A 47 4.21 -2.51 -9.29
C PRO A 47 2.69 -2.46 -9.19
N ALA A 48 2.06 -3.29 -8.34
CA ALA A 48 0.62 -3.25 -8.13
C ALA A 48 0.17 -1.90 -7.57
N MET A 49 0.87 -1.39 -6.55
CA MET A 49 0.59 -0.07 -5.99
C MET A 49 0.76 1.02 -7.06
N ALA A 50 1.84 1.00 -7.83
CA ALA A 50 2.07 1.97 -8.90
C ALA A 50 0.93 2.01 -9.92
N LEU A 51 0.51 0.84 -10.42
CA LEU A 51 -0.58 0.72 -11.39
C LEU A 51 -1.93 1.12 -10.79
N ALA A 52 -2.20 0.73 -9.54
CA ALA A 52 -3.42 1.09 -8.83
C ALA A 52 -3.51 2.60 -8.56
N VAL A 53 -2.38 3.28 -8.28
CA VAL A 53 -2.37 4.74 -8.09
C VAL A 53 -2.64 5.43 -9.42
N VAL A 54 -2.07 4.94 -10.52
CA VAL A 54 -2.37 5.45 -11.87
C VAL A 54 -3.86 5.26 -12.21
N ALA A 55 -4.43 4.09 -11.90
CA ALA A 55 -5.86 3.83 -12.10
C ALA A 55 -6.74 4.77 -11.26
N ALA A 56 -6.37 4.99 -9.99
CA ALA A 56 -7.08 5.91 -9.09
C ALA A 56 -6.99 7.36 -9.59
N ALA A 57 -5.82 7.81 -10.02
CA ALA A 57 -5.60 9.12 -10.64
C ALA A 57 -6.44 9.31 -11.91
N ALA A 58 -6.44 8.33 -12.82
CA ALA A 58 -7.24 8.39 -14.05
C ALA A 58 -8.75 8.41 -13.75
N ALA A 59 -9.21 7.63 -12.78
CA ALA A 59 -10.62 7.62 -12.35
C ALA A 59 -11.05 8.97 -11.78
N GLN A 60 -10.19 9.60 -10.99
CA GLN A 60 -10.43 10.92 -10.42
C GLN A 60 -10.59 12.00 -11.50
N GLU A 61 -9.88 11.89 -12.62
CA GLU A 61 -10.01 12.77 -13.79
C GLU A 61 -11.15 12.36 -14.75
N GLY A 62 -11.94 11.35 -14.41
CA GLY A 62 -13.03 10.85 -15.27
C GLY A 62 -12.55 10.12 -16.52
N LEU A 63 -11.25 9.81 -16.63
CA LEU A 63 -10.64 9.08 -17.74
C LEU A 63 -10.86 7.57 -17.59
N TRP A 64 -12.13 7.16 -17.58
CA TRP A 64 -12.54 5.77 -17.34
C TRP A 64 -11.92 4.77 -18.33
N TRP A 65 -11.72 5.20 -19.57
CA TRP A 65 -11.08 4.40 -20.62
C TRP A 65 -9.63 4.03 -20.27
N ALA A 66 -8.94 4.83 -19.44
CA ALA A 66 -7.59 4.53 -18.94
C ALA A 66 -7.64 3.86 -17.55
N ALA A 67 -8.54 4.32 -16.68
CA ALA A 67 -8.67 3.84 -15.31
C ALA A 67 -9.07 2.36 -15.24
N VAL A 68 -10.04 1.94 -16.06
CA VAL A 68 -10.55 0.57 -16.05
C VAL A 68 -9.47 -0.43 -16.53
N PRO A 69 -8.83 -0.26 -17.70
CA PRO A 69 -7.71 -1.14 -18.08
C PRO A 69 -6.58 -1.14 -17.06
N ALA A 70 -6.20 0.01 -16.51
CA ALA A 70 -5.12 0.10 -15.53
C ALA A 70 -5.44 -0.70 -14.25
N VAL A 71 -6.69 -0.67 -13.75
CA VAL A 71 -7.06 -1.46 -12.57
C VAL A 71 -7.11 -2.96 -12.86
N PHE A 72 -7.48 -3.38 -14.08
CA PHE A 72 -7.38 -4.78 -14.49
C PHE A 72 -5.92 -5.25 -14.55
N VAL A 73 -5.01 -4.45 -15.10
CA VAL A 73 -3.58 -4.77 -15.12
C VAL A 73 -3.01 -4.76 -13.69
N ALA A 74 -3.45 -3.86 -12.82
CA ALA A 74 -3.05 -3.89 -11.41
C ALA A 74 -3.53 -5.19 -10.73
N ALA A 75 -4.74 -5.64 -11.03
CA ALA A 75 -5.33 -6.85 -10.47
C ALA A 75 -4.61 -8.14 -10.89
N THR A 76 -4.00 -8.16 -12.09
CA THR A 76 -3.18 -9.31 -12.53
C THR A 76 -1.83 -9.39 -11.83
N VAL A 77 -1.33 -8.26 -11.31
CA VAL A 77 -0.11 -8.20 -10.49
C VAL A 77 -0.41 -8.55 -9.03
N LYS A 78 -1.46 -7.96 -8.45
CA LYS A 78 -1.91 -8.24 -7.08
C LYS A 78 -3.43 -8.19 -6.99
N GLU A 79 -4.03 -9.26 -6.51
CA GLU A 79 -5.49 -9.44 -6.49
C GLU A 79 -6.22 -8.39 -5.65
N SER A 80 -5.58 -7.86 -4.61
CA SER A 80 -6.14 -6.81 -3.76
C SER A 80 -6.00 -5.39 -4.34
N ALA A 81 -5.26 -5.21 -5.43
CA ALA A 81 -4.99 -3.87 -5.99
C ALA A 81 -6.26 -3.06 -6.34
N PRO A 82 -7.35 -3.66 -6.87
CA PRO A 82 -8.60 -2.94 -7.12
C PRO A 82 -9.24 -2.35 -5.86
N VAL A 83 -9.10 -3.03 -4.70
CA VAL A 83 -9.63 -2.54 -3.42
C VAL A 83 -8.93 -1.24 -3.02
N TRP A 84 -7.60 -1.23 -3.13
CA TRP A 84 -6.80 -0.04 -2.81
C TRP A 84 -7.06 1.10 -3.80
N ALA A 85 -7.12 0.81 -5.10
CA ALA A 85 -7.45 1.81 -6.11
C ALA A 85 -8.83 2.45 -5.85
N ALA A 86 -9.85 1.64 -5.52
CA ALA A 86 -11.19 2.12 -5.17
C ALA A 86 -11.18 2.99 -3.91
N LEU A 87 -10.42 2.60 -2.89
CA LEU A 87 -10.27 3.38 -1.65
C LEU A 87 -9.52 4.70 -1.87
N TRP A 88 -8.46 4.72 -2.69
CA TRP A 88 -7.70 5.94 -2.99
C TRP A 88 -8.47 6.91 -3.89
N ALA A 89 -9.20 6.41 -4.88
CA ALA A 89 -10.08 7.23 -5.70
C ALA A 89 -11.38 7.62 -4.99
N TRP A 90 -11.70 6.96 -3.88
CA TRP A 90 -12.99 7.01 -3.19
C TRP A 90 -14.17 6.73 -4.13
N HIS A 91 -14.02 5.71 -4.97
CA HIS A 91 -14.99 5.39 -6.01
C HIS A 91 -15.13 3.88 -6.24
N PRO A 92 -16.35 3.30 -6.07
CA PRO A 92 -16.54 1.84 -6.06
C PRO A 92 -16.34 1.17 -7.42
N ILE A 93 -16.46 1.91 -8.53
CA ILE A 93 -16.35 1.33 -9.89
C ILE A 93 -15.01 0.62 -10.12
N LEU A 94 -13.93 1.05 -9.46
CA LEU A 94 -12.62 0.42 -9.62
C LEU A 94 -12.58 -1.02 -9.08
N LEU A 95 -13.57 -1.41 -8.27
CA LEU A 95 -13.77 -2.80 -7.86
C LEU A 95 -14.11 -3.73 -9.03
N VAL A 96 -14.51 -3.21 -10.21
CA VAL A 96 -14.68 -4.01 -11.42
C VAL A 96 -13.40 -4.80 -11.77
N GLY A 97 -12.23 -4.29 -11.39
CA GLY A 97 -10.95 -4.99 -11.55
C GLY A 97 -10.89 -6.34 -10.82
N LEU A 98 -11.71 -6.57 -9.79
CA LEU A 98 -11.83 -7.86 -9.10
C LEU A 98 -12.37 -8.98 -10.00
N ALA A 99 -12.96 -8.64 -11.15
CA ALA A 99 -13.34 -9.63 -12.13
C ALA A 99 -12.13 -10.41 -12.67
N ALA A 100 -10.94 -9.81 -12.75
CA ALA A 100 -9.72 -10.51 -13.19
C ALA A 100 -9.31 -11.68 -12.25
N PRO A 101 -9.09 -11.46 -10.94
CA PRO A 101 -8.79 -12.56 -10.03
C PRO A 101 -9.97 -13.54 -9.89
N LEU A 102 -11.23 -13.07 -9.98
CA LEU A 102 -12.39 -13.95 -9.97
C LEU A 102 -12.37 -14.93 -11.15
N VAL A 103 -12.18 -14.43 -12.37
CA VAL A 103 -12.05 -15.26 -13.58
C VAL A 103 -10.89 -16.24 -13.44
N ARG A 104 -9.73 -15.78 -12.94
CA ARG A 104 -8.58 -16.65 -12.67
C ARG A 104 -8.92 -17.75 -11.66
N SER A 105 -9.64 -17.45 -10.59
CA SER A 105 -10.01 -18.42 -9.55
C SER A 105 -10.93 -19.53 -10.06
N VAL A 106 -11.73 -19.26 -11.09
CA VAL A 106 -12.62 -20.25 -11.71
C VAL A 106 -11.89 -21.07 -12.77
N LEU A 107 -11.02 -20.44 -13.55
CA LEU A 107 -10.35 -21.08 -14.69
C LEU A 107 -9.06 -21.82 -14.32
N ALA A 108 -8.35 -21.39 -13.29
CA ALA A 108 -7.08 -21.97 -12.88
C ALA A 108 -7.22 -22.71 -11.54
N ARG A 109 -6.54 -23.85 -11.42
CA ARG A 109 -6.33 -24.54 -10.16
C ARG A 109 -4.87 -24.33 -9.74
N PRO A 110 -4.58 -23.37 -8.84
CA PRO A 110 -3.22 -23.14 -8.40
C PRO A 110 -2.71 -24.37 -7.66
N ALA A 111 -1.58 -24.92 -8.11
CA ALA A 111 -0.83 -25.90 -7.34
C ALA A 111 0.15 -25.15 -6.41
N LEU A 112 0.44 -25.75 -5.25
CA LEU A 112 1.53 -25.26 -4.41
C LEU A 112 2.87 -25.45 -5.14
N ASP A 113 3.64 -24.38 -5.22
CA ASP A 113 5.01 -24.44 -5.73
C ASP A 113 5.95 -25.08 -4.69
N GLU A 114 7.14 -25.50 -5.13
CA GLU A 114 8.13 -26.17 -4.28
C GLU A 114 8.59 -25.33 -3.08
N VAL A 115 8.57 -24.00 -3.20
CA VAL A 115 8.97 -23.10 -2.12
C VAL A 115 7.87 -23.04 -1.07
N THR A 116 6.62 -22.83 -1.49
CA THR A 116 5.46 -22.78 -0.57
C THR A 116 5.16 -24.15 0.05
N ALA A 117 5.53 -25.26 -0.60
CA ALA A 117 5.38 -26.60 -0.05
C ALA A 117 6.23 -26.88 1.21
N LYS A 118 7.22 -26.04 1.53
CA LYS A 118 8.05 -26.17 2.75
C LYS A 118 7.17 -26.05 4.02
N PRO A 119 7.43 -26.83 5.09
CA PRO A 119 6.52 -26.94 6.24
C PRO A 119 6.06 -25.61 6.85
N VAL A 120 6.98 -24.66 7.01
CA VAL A 120 6.67 -23.34 7.59
C VAL A 120 5.76 -22.51 6.67
N LEU A 121 6.02 -22.49 5.37
CA LEU A 121 5.23 -21.71 4.41
C LEU A 121 3.89 -22.39 4.13
N ARG A 122 3.86 -23.72 4.17
CA ARG A 122 2.64 -24.51 4.06
C ARG A 122 1.71 -24.28 5.26
N GLU A 123 2.22 -24.17 6.48
CA GLU A 123 1.38 -23.82 7.65
C GLU A 123 0.78 -22.41 7.49
N ILE A 124 1.54 -21.45 6.97
CA ILE A 124 1.05 -20.09 6.67
C ILE A 124 -0.04 -20.14 5.59
N HIS A 125 0.17 -20.93 4.54
CA HIS A 125 -0.81 -21.12 3.47
C HIS A 125 -2.10 -21.80 3.94
N ASP A 126 -2.00 -22.89 4.69
CA ASP A 126 -3.15 -23.71 5.09
C ASP A 126 -3.93 -23.08 6.26
N HIS A 127 -3.25 -22.31 7.12
CA HIS A 127 -3.85 -21.65 8.29
C HIS A 127 -3.43 -20.18 8.43
N PRO A 128 -3.78 -19.31 7.45
CA PRO A 128 -3.29 -17.93 7.39
C PRO A 128 -3.73 -17.09 8.59
N VAL A 129 -4.98 -17.22 9.03
CA VAL A 129 -5.48 -16.49 10.21
C VAL A 129 -4.77 -16.90 11.49
N ARG A 130 -4.58 -18.22 11.70
CA ARG A 130 -3.94 -18.75 12.90
C ARG A 130 -2.47 -18.34 12.98
N THR A 131 -1.75 -18.43 11.86
CA THR A 131 -0.33 -18.07 11.79
C THR A 131 -0.13 -16.57 11.91
N ALA A 132 -0.99 -15.76 11.27
CA ALA A 132 -1.00 -14.31 11.47
C ALA A 132 -1.20 -13.94 12.94
N LEU A 133 -2.24 -14.44 13.60
CA LEU A 133 -2.51 -14.11 15.00
C LEU A 133 -1.38 -14.53 15.96
N ARG A 134 -0.66 -15.62 15.68
CA ARG A 134 0.51 -16.06 16.47
C ARG A 134 1.74 -15.18 16.29
N ALA A 135 2.00 -14.73 15.06
CA ALA A 135 3.15 -13.88 14.76
C ALA A 135 2.96 -12.43 15.27
N ARG A 136 1.74 -12.03 15.62
CA ARG A 136 1.38 -10.63 15.86
C ARG A 136 1.79 -10.10 17.22
N ARG A 137 2.40 -8.92 17.21
CA ARG A 137 2.67 -8.07 18.38
C ARG A 137 1.74 -6.85 18.39
N TRP A 138 0.44 -7.07 18.58
CA TRP A 138 -0.60 -6.02 18.47
C TRP A 138 -0.40 -4.80 19.37
N ARG A 139 0.22 -5.01 20.54
CA ARG A 139 0.49 -3.95 21.53
C ARG A 139 1.83 -3.26 21.33
N ASP A 140 2.61 -3.69 20.34
CA ASP A 140 3.90 -3.11 20.07
C ASP A 140 3.76 -1.88 19.17
N GLY A 141 3.68 -0.70 19.80
CA GLY A 141 3.64 0.57 19.08
C GLY A 141 4.87 0.82 18.20
N TRP A 142 5.99 0.15 18.49
CA TRP A 142 7.20 0.23 17.68
C TRP A 142 7.07 -0.53 16.36
N VAL A 143 6.26 -1.58 16.31
CA VAL A 143 5.96 -2.33 15.08
C VAL A 143 4.75 -1.72 14.35
N MET A 144 3.78 -1.17 15.09
CA MET A 144 2.51 -0.71 14.52
C MET A 144 2.49 0.76 14.11
N ALA A 145 3.22 1.63 14.82
CA ALA A 145 3.18 3.08 14.62
C ALA A 145 4.48 3.65 14.05
N ALA A 146 5.66 3.23 14.57
CA ALA A 146 6.94 3.79 14.15
C ALA A 146 7.23 3.66 12.63
N PRO A 147 6.81 2.57 11.94
CA PRO A 147 6.99 2.41 10.50
C PRO A 147 6.30 3.47 9.62
N TRP A 148 5.33 4.21 10.17
CA TRP A 148 4.67 5.28 9.45
C TRP A 148 5.51 6.56 9.39
N GLY A 149 6.46 6.76 10.31
CA GLY A 149 7.28 7.97 10.39
C GLY A 149 6.44 9.25 10.34
N VAL A 150 6.78 10.18 9.43
CA VAL A 150 6.01 11.42 9.23
C VAL A 150 4.59 11.20 8.72
N GLY A 151 4.26 10.02 8.20
CA GLY A 151 2.90 9.63 7.82
C GLY A 151 1.90 9.72 8.96
N LEU A 152 2.35 9.62 10.22
CA LEU A 152 1.51 9.83 11.40
C LEU A 152 0.89 11.23 11.47
N ALA A 153 1.48 12.23 10.81
CA ALA A 153 0.91 13.58 10.72
C ALA A 153 -0.47 13.59 10.05
N ALA A 154 -0.78 12.59 9.22
CA ALA A 154 -2.11 12.45 8.60
C ALA A 154 -3.23 12.27 9.63
N LEU A 155 -2.92 11.81 10.86
CA LEU A 155 -3.89 11.62 11.94
C LEU A 155 -4.33 12.93 12.61
N LEU A 156 -3.65 14.04 12.36
CA LEU A 156 -4.00 15.35 12.94
C LEU A 156 -5.29 15.93 12.34
N ASN A 157 -5.63 15.56 11.10
CA ASN A 157 -6.89 15.96 10.45
C ASN A 157 -7.37 14.86 9.48
N PRO A 158 -7.89 13.74 9.99
CA PRO A 158 -8.17 12.58 9.17
C PRO A 158 -9.49 12.72 8.41
N SER A 159 -9.47 12.51 7.09
CA SER A 159 -10.68 12.40 6.29
C SER A 159 -11.37 11.04 6.51
N PRO A 160 -12.70 10.91 6.30
CA PRO A 160 -13.39 9.61 6.37
C PRO A 160 -12.76 8.56 5.45
N GLN A 161 -12.31 8.99 4.26
CA GLN A 161 -11.58 8.15 3.31
C GLN A 161 -10.30 7.58 3.91
N LEU A 162 -9.48 8.42 4.54
CA LEU A 162 -8.24 8.01 5.19
C LEU A 162 -8.52 7.01 6.33
N VAL A 163 -9.52 7.30 7.17
CA VAL A 163 -9.89 6.43 8.29
C VAL A 163 -10.29 5.05 7.78
N VAL A 164 -11.19 4.98 6.78
CA VAL A 164 -11.63 3.71 6.22
C VAL A 164 -10.46 2.96 5.60
N ALA A 165 -9.61 3.63 4.81
CA ALA A 165 -8.49 2.98 4.16
C ALA A 165 -7.47 2.43 5.17
N VAL A 166 -7.15 3.17 6.24
CA VAL A 166 -6.26 2.72 7.31
C VAL A 166 -6.88 1.55 8.08
N VAL A 167 -8.18 1.59 8.39
CA VAL A 167 -8.88 0.47 9.05
C VAL A 167 -8.83 -0.78 8.18
N VAL A 168 -9.16 -0.69 6.89
CA VAL A 168 -9.09 -1.82 5.95
C VAL A 168 -7.66 -2.36 5.84
N ALA A 169 -6.66 -1.48 5.82
CA ALA A 169 -5.25 -1.86 5.82
C ALA A 169 -4.82 -2.55 7.13
N HIS A 170 -5.41 -2.23 8.28
CA HIS A 170 -5.15 -2.98 9.52
C HIS A 170 -5.93 -4.30 9.56
N LEU A 171 -7.13 -4.38 8.98
CA LEU A 171 -7.89 -5.63 8.90
C LEU A 171 -7.17 -6.70 8.07
N GLN A 172 -6.39 -6.30 7.06
CA GLN A 172 -5.57 -7.24 6.28
C GLN A 172 -4.55 -8.01 7.17
N LEU A 173 -4.15 -7.42 8.30
CA LEU A 173 -3.21 -8.00 9.25
C LEU A 173 -3.79 -9.18 10.04
N LEU A 174 -5.12 -9.40 9.97
CA LEU A 174 -5.79 -10.58 10.54
C LEU A 174 -5.50 -11.87 9.76
N VAL A 175 -5.10 -11.74 8.50
CA VAL A 175 -4.86 -12.87 7.59
C VAL A 175 -3.40 -12.92 7.13
N ALA A 176 -2.74 -11.78 7.04
CA ALA A 176 -1.34 -11.71 6.61
C ALA A 176 -0.37 -11.72 7.79
N THR A 177 0.81 -12.32 7.60
CA THR A 177 1.91 -12.33 8.58
C THR A 177 2.83 -11.11 8.45
N ASP A 178 3.03 -10.58 7.24
CA ASP A 178 3.88 -9.41 7.00
C ASP A 178 3.17 -8.11 7.39
N THR A 179 3.62 -7.48 8.49
CA THR A 179 3.02 -6.25 9.02
C THR A 179 3.37 -5.03 8.20
N VAL A 180 4.66 -4.86 7.96
CA VAL A 180 5.22 -3.58 7.55
C VAL A 180 5.07 -3.43 6.05
N ARG A 181 5.37 -4.46 5.26
CA ARG A 181 5.29 -4.35 3.80
C ARG A 181 3.86 -4.12 3.34
N LEU A 182 2.91 -4.90 3.85
CA LEU A 182 1.53 -4.88 3.37
C LEU A 182 0.77 -3.62 3.78
N LEU A 183 1.02 -3.09 4.97
CA LEU A 183 0.33 -1.91 5.45
C LEU A 183 0.71 -0.65 4.64
N HIS A 184 2.00 -0.40 4.46
CA HIS A 184 2.46 0.80 3.75
C HIS A 184 2.26 0.70 2.24
N THR A 185 2.39 -0.47 1.64
CA THR A 185 2.09 -0.64 0.20
C THR A 185 0.58 -0.59 -0.09
N ALA A 186 -0.28 -0.85 0.89
CA ALA A 186 -1.73 -0.77 0.76
C ALA A 186 -2.30 0.66 0.86
N VAL A 187 -1.81 1.48 1.78
CA VAL A 187 -2.42 2.80 2.05
C VAL A 187 -1.40 3.94 2.14
N GLY A 188 -0.11 3.65 1.95
CA GLY A 188 0.98 4.63 1.97
C GLY A 188 0.74 5.86 1.08
N PRO A 189 0.34 5.73 -0.20
CA PRO A 189 0.10 6.89 -1.06
C PRO A 189 -0.92 7.87 -0.48
N LEU A 190 -2.03 7.35 0.05
CA LEU A 190 -3.08 8.16 0.65
C LEU A 190 -2.61 8.82 1.96
N VAL A 191 -1.89 8.07 2.81
CA VAL A 191 -1.32 8.57 4.07
C VAL A 191 -0.29 9.67 3.81
N ALA A 192 0.59 9.49 2.82
CA ALA A 192 1.61 10.48 2.48
C ALA A 192 0.97 11.79 2.01
N VAL A 193 -0.03 11.73 1.13
CA VAL A 193 -0.75 12.92 0.67
C VAL A 193 -1.43 13.64 1.84
N ALA A 194 -2.14 12.90 2.71
CA ALA A 194 -2.80 13.48 3.87
C ALA A 194 -1.81 14.07 4.89
N ALA A 195 -0.65 13.44 5.10
CA ALA A 195 0.39 13.96 5.98
C ALA A 195 0.95 15.30 5.45
N VAL A 196 1.25 15.38 4.14
CA VAL A 196 1.79 16.59 3.53
C VAL A 196 0.78 17.75 3.51
N GLN A 197 -0.52 17.47 3.47
CA GLN A 197 -1.57 18.50 3.59
C GLN A 197 -1.59 19.17 4.97
N VAL A 198 -1.14 18.46 6.02
CA VAL A 198 -1.11 19.02 7.39
C VAL A 198 0.24 19.65 7.72
N ILE A 199 1.34 19.11 7.18
CA ILE A 199 2.68 19.63 7.44
C ILE A 199 2.84 20.97 6.70
N PRO A 200 3.18 22.08 7.40
CA PRO A 200 3.38 23.36 6.73
C PRO A 200 4.52 23.30 5.69
N PRO A 201 4.43 24.00 4.54
CA PRO A 201 5.37 23.85 3.44
C PRO A 201 6.85 24.06 3.80
N GLN A 202 7.13 24.98 4.72
CA GLN A 202 8.48 25.25 5.21
C GLN A 202 9.16 24.04 5.89
N TRP A 203 8.37 23.07 6.36
CA TRP A 203 8.85 21.86 7.03
C TRP A 203 8.94 20.65 6.10
N TRP A 204 8.50 20.73 4.83
CA TRP A 204 8.54 19.58 3.92
C TRP A 204 9.95 18.99 3.71
N PRO A 205 11.02 19.79 3.52
CA PRO A 205 12.37 19.22 3.41
C PRO A 205 12.78 18.46 4.67
N VAL A 206 12.48 19.03 5.85
CA VAL A 206 12.77 18.40 7.14
C VAL A 206 11.95 17.13 7.32
N ALA A 207 10.68 17.12 6.89
CA ALA A 207 9.83 15.94 6.93
C ALA A 207 10.34 14.82 6.02
N VAL A 208 10.85 15.14 4.83
CA VAL A 208 11.48 14.14 3.93
C VAL A 208 12.74 13.57 4.57
N VAL A 209 13.63 14.43 5.08
CA VAL A 209 14.86 13.99 5.76
C VAL A 209 14.50 13.12 6.97
N ALA A 210 13.58 13.59 7.82
CA ALA A 210 13.11 12.81 8.95
C ALA A 210 12.54 11.47 8.45
N HIS A 211 11.66 11.42 7.46
CA HIS A 211 11.06 10.18 7.01
C HIS A 211 12.07 9.18 6.41
N VAL A 212 13.02 9.65 5.60
CA VAL A 212 14.00 8.79 4.92
C VAL A 212 15.09 8.32 5.88
N PHE A 213 15.54 9.17 6.79
CA PHE A 213 16.59 8.84 7.76
C PHE A 213 16.05 8.24 9.06
N TRP A 214 14.76 8.37 9.33
CA TRP A 214 14.08 7.66 10.42
C TRP A 214 13.84 6.21 10.02
N PHE A 215 14.87 5.39 9.80
CA PHE A 215 14.68 3.94 9.90
C PHE A 215 15.89 3.20 10.46
N ARG A 216 15.62 2.50 11.57
CA ARG A 216 16.35 1.31 12.02
C ARG A 216 16.13 0.17 11.01
N THR A 217 17.03 -0.80 10.99
CA THR A 217 16.92 -2.02 10.17
C THR A 217 15.55 -2.68 10.35
N PRO A 218 14.80 -3.00 9.28
CA PRO A 218 13.49 -3.64 9.40
C PRO A 218 13.60 -4.97 10.16
N GLU A 219 12.86 -5.11 11.26
CA GLU A 219 12.72 -6.41 11.94
C GLU A 219 11.74 -7.27 11.15
N VAL A 220 12.21 -8.43 10.69
CA VAL A 220 11.35 -9.46 10.11
C VAL A 220 10.64 -10.16 11.26
N ILE A 221 9.31 -10.08 11.30
CA ILE A 221 8.47 -10.90 12.17
C ILE A 221 7.78 -11.95 11.29
#